data_AF-A0A844X4P5-F1
#
_entry.id   AF-A0A844X4P5-F1
#
_cell.length_a   1.000
_cell.length_b   1.000
_cell.length_c   1.000
_cell.angle_alpha   90.00
_cell.angle_beta   90.00
_cell.angle_gamma   90.00
#
_symmetry.space_group_name_H-M   'P 1'
#
loop_
_entity.id
_entity.type
_entity.pdbx_description
1 polymer ?
#
loop_
_entity_poly.entity_id
_entity_poly.type
_entity_poly.pdbx_seq_one_letter_code
_entity_poly.pdbx_strand_id
1 'polypeptide(L)'
;MENYYFIRRKSDQTYPLLCITERDDPKNPTLINLEFNGTIPRNPVMADFLSGPGVFITDKIVEVIKTFTPKGVRFIDTELTTPKGDLIEDYFCMLVDNDIAILDKQKSEFTYKYLIYNISKLVLDRKILSEIPLEERLIFIPEESPEKKLFHETVAKAIMDVNPTGMEFINIETGGVTHFIN
;
A
#
# COMPACT_ATOMS: atom_id res chain seq x y z
N MET A 1 -2.13 9.43 20.74
CA MET A 1 -3.19 9.22 19.73
C MET A 1 -2.50 8.51 18.60
N GLU A 2 -2.88 7.26 18.32
CA GLU A 2 -2.21 6.46 17.29
C GLU A 2 -2.42 7.10 15.92
N ASN A 3 -1.58 6.84 14.93
CA ASN A 3 -1.82 7.32 13.57
C ASN A 3 -1.67 6.20 12.57
N TYR A 4 -2.37 6.33 11.46
CA TYR A 4 -2.33 5.38 10.35
C TYR A 4 -2.00 6.11 9.07
N TYR A 5 -1.16 5.46 8.27
CA TYR A 5 -0.59 6.04 7.07
C TYR A 5 -0.75 5.09 5.90
N PHE A 6 -0.90 5.63 4.69
CA PHE A 6 -0.79 4.85 3.46
C PHE A 6 0.45 5.30 2.69
N ILE A 7 0.99 4.39 1.86
CA ILE A 7 2.13 4.67 1.00
C ILE A 7 1.67 5.48 -0.21
N ARG A 8 2.40 6.55 -0.54
CA ARG A 8 2.28 7.28 -1.79
C ARG A 8 3.61 7.27 -2.54
N ARG A 9 3.55 7.13 -3.86
CA ARG A 9 4.72 7.29 -4.74
C ARG A 9 5.20 8.73 -4.70
N LYS A 10 6.50 8.94 -4.47
CA LYS A 10 7.12 10.26 -4.63
C LYS A 10 7.19 10.65 -6.11
N SER A 11 7.18 11.95 -6.37
CA SER A 11 7.32 12.53 -7.72
C SER A 11 8.67 13.25 -7.90
N ASP A 12 9.68 12.89 -7.10
CA ASP A 12 11.00 13.51 -7.09
C ASP A 12 11.98 12.92 -8.13
N GLN A 13 11.69 11.72 -8.64
CA GLN A 13 12.44 11.06 -9.71
C GLN A 13 11.49 10.39 -10.71
N THR A 14 12.06 9.86 -11.79
CA THR A 14 11.37 9.13 -12.85
C THR A 14 11.16 7.66 -12.51
N TYR A 15 10.40 7.36 -11.46
CA TYR A 15 10.05 5.99 -11.10
C TYR A 15 9.04 5.40 -12.11
N PRO A 16 9.26 4.18 -12.65
CA PRO A 16 8.29 3.52 -13.52
C PRO A 16 7.01 3.17 -12.75
N LEU A 17 5.90 3.12 -13.48
CA LEU A 17 4.69 2.45 -13.01
C LEU A 17 4.74 0.99 -13.43
N LEU A 18 4.18 0.11 -12.62
CA LEU A 18 4.12 -1.32 -12.91
C LEU A 18 2.70 -1.75 -13.27
N CYS A 19 2.58 -2.79 -14.08
CA CYS A 19 1.37 -3.59 -14.23
C CYS A 19 1.67 -5.04 -13.86
N ILE A 20 0.62 -5.76 -13.45
CA ILE A 20 0.67 -7.22 -13.32
C ILE A 20 0.30 -7.80 -14.68
N THR A 21 1.17 -8.63 -15.23
CA THR A 21 0.91 -9.35 -16.48
C THR A 21 0.34 -10.72 -16.20
N GLU A 22 0.88 -11.42 -15.20
CA GLU A 22 0.47 -12.77 -14.84
C GLU A 22 0.59 -13.02 -13.33
N ARG A 23 -0.24 -13.95 -12.85
CA ARG A 23 -0.13 -14.58 -11.54
C ARG A 23 -0.13 -16.08 -11.79
N ASP A 24 0.83 -16.78 -11.18
CA ASP A 24 0.91 -18.24 -11.26
C ASP A 24 -0.37 -18.93 -10.75
N ASP A 25 -0.96 -18.40 -9.68
CA ASP A 25 -2.29 -18.77 -9.18
C ASP A 25 -3.15 -17.52 -8.92
N PRO A 26 -4.37 -17.43 -9.49
CA PRO A 26 -5.23 -16.26 -9.30
C PRO A 26 -5.70 -16.00 -7.86
N LYS A 27 -5.75 -17.03 -7.02
CA LYS A 27 -6.29 -16.99 -5.65
C LYS A 27 -5.20 -16.97 -4.60
N ASN A 28 -4.13 -17.73 -4.81
CA ASN A 28 -3.02 -17.84 -3.88
C ASN A 28 -1.67 -17.82 -4.62
N PRO A 29 -1.31 -16.66 -5.20
CA PRO A 29 -0.10 -16.57 -6.00
C PRO A 29 1.13 -16.84 -5.15
N THR A 30 2.12 -17.51 -5.72
CA THR A 30 3.48 -17.61 -5.18
C THR A 30 4.48 -16.81 -6.01
N LEU A 31 4.11 -16.44 -7.24
CA LEU A 31 4.88 -15.60 -8.15
C LEU A 31 3.95 -14.63 -8.90
N ILE A 32 4.39 -13.37 -9.03
CA ILE A 32 3.69 -12.35 -9.81
C ILE A 32 4.64 -11.76 -10.86
N ASN A 33 4.28 -11.92 -12.13
CA ASN A 33 5.03 -11.34 -13.24
C ASN A 33 4.58 -9.88 -13.46
N LEU A 34 5.58 -9.01 -13.65
CA LEU A 34 5.41 -7.58 -13.75
C LEU A 34 6.06 -7.04 -15.01
N GLU A 35 5.49 -5.96 -15.53
CA GLU A 35 6.10 -5.15 -16.59
C GLU A 35 5.93 -3.66 -16.27
N PHE A 36 6.66 -2.82 -17.00
CA PHE A 36 6.42 -1.38 -16.95
C PHE A 36 5.10 -1.03 -17.64
N ASN A 37 4.38 -0.08 -17.05
CA ASN A 37 3.08 0.37 -17.53
C ASN A 37 3.09 1.87 -17.88
N GLY A 38 2.22 2.25 -18.82
CA GLY A 38 2.03 3.63 -19.24
C GLY A 38 3.23 4.21 -20.00
N THR A 39 3.45 5.51 -19.85
CA THR A 39 4.60 6.18 -20.48
C THR A 39 5.88 5.82 -19.74
N ILE A 40 6.65 4.92 -20.33
CA ILE A 40 7.95 4.48 -19.80
C ILE A 40 8.93 5.67 -19.81
N PRO A 41 9.49 6.07 -18.65
CA PRO A 41 10.51 7.09 -18.60
C PRO A 41 11.76 6.66 -19.38
N ARG A 42 12.44 7.60 -20.04
CA ARG A 42 13.66 7.31 -20.79
C ARG A 42 14.78 6.72 -19.92
N ASN A 43 14.89 7.22 -18.69
CA ASN A 43 15.83 6.76 -17.67
C ASN A 43 15.03 6.44 -16.40
N PRO A 44 14.43 5.25 -16.31
CA PRO A 44 13.66 4.86 -15.14
C PRO A 44 14.59 4.67 -13.94
N VAL A 45 14.18 5.19 -12.78
CA VAL A 45 14.88 4.96 -11.52
C VAL A 45 14.19 3.83 -10.79
N MET A 46 14.93 2.76 -10.49
CA MET A 46 14.45 1.66 -9.67
C MET A 46 14.62 2.05 -8.19
N ALA A 47 13.54 2.02 -7.43
CA ALA A 47 13.49 2.48 -6.05
C ALA A 47 12.96 1.40 -5.10
N ASP A 48 13.14 1.57 -3.80
CA ASP A 48 12.69 0.59 -2.79
C ASP A 48 11.17 0.34 -2.85
N PHE A 49 10.39 1.31 -3.32
CA PHE A 49 8.97 1.16 -3.63
C PHE A 49 8.67 1.54 -5.07
N LEU A 50 7.90 0.71 -5.76
CA LEU A 50 7.33 1.00 -7.08
C LEU A 50 5.80 0.91 -7.04
N SER A 51 5.16 1.87 -7.71
CA SER A 51 3.71 1.96 -7.75
C SER A 51 3.13 1.14 -8.90
N GLY A 52 2.04 0.44 -8.64
CA GLY A 52 1.26 -0.27 -9.65
C GLY A 52 -0.11 -0.65 -9.08
N PRO A 53 -0.74 -1.75 -9.54
CA PRO A 53 -1.99 -2.26 -8.98
C PRO A 53 -1.85 -2.83 -7.54
N GLY A 54 -0.62 -2.91 -7.01
CA GLY A 54 -0.32 -3.38 -5.67
C GLY A 54 0.82 -2.57 -5.03
N VAL A 55 1.30 -3.03 -3.87
CA VAL A 55 2.48 -2.49 -3.19
C VAL A 55 3.67 -3.36 -3.53
N PHE A 56 4.59 -2.84 -4.35
CA PHE A 56 5.82 -3.53 -4.76
C PHE A 56 7.01 -2.91 -4.04
N ILE A 57 7.70 -3.72 -3.24
CA ILE A 57 8.77 -3.26 -2.35
C ILE A 57 9.97 -4.20 -2.37
N THR A 58 11.15 -3.66 -2.11
CA THR A 58 12.39 -4.45 -1.99
C THR A 58 12.50 -5.19 -0.66
N ASP A 59 13.42 -6.16 -0.59
CA ASP A 59 13.78 -6.91 0.61
C ASP A 59 14.05 -6.01 1.84
N LYS A 60 14.69 -4.87 1.62
CA LYS A 60 14.97 -3.83 2.63
C LYS A 60 13.72 -3.43 3.42
N ILE A 61 12.59 -3.22 2.76
CA ILE A 61 11.33 -2.84 3.42
C ILE A 61 10.64 -4.09 3.99
N VAL A 62 10.68 -5.21 3.26
CA VAL A 62 10.10 -6.49 3.70
C VAL A 62 10.67 -6.94 5.05
N GLU A 63 11.99 -6.90 5.21
CA GLU A 63 12.65 -7.32 6.44
C GLU A 63 12.26 -6.44 7.63
N VAL A 64 12.08 -5.13 7.43
CA VAL A 64 11.56 -4.24 8.47
C VAL A 64 10.15 -4.65 8.89
N ILE A 65 9.24 -4.86 7.93
CA ILE A 65 7.86 -5.24 8.22
C ILE A 65 7.79 -6.58 8.97
N LYS A 66 8.60 -7.56 8.59
CA LYS A 66 8.65 -8.88 9.24
C LYS A 66 8.98 -8.79 10.74
N THR A 67 9.76 -7.80 11.19
CA THR A 67 10.08 -7.64 12.61
C THR A 67 8.86 -7.37 13.51
N PHE A 68 7.78 -6.85 12.93
CA PHE A 68 6.53 -6.57 13.65
C PHE A 68 5.54 -7.73 13.62
N THR A 69 5.80 -8.78 12.81
CA THR A 69 4.93 -9.95 12.64
C THR A 69 3.44 -9.61 12.40
N PRO A 70 3.11 -8.68 11.49
CA PRO A 70 1.73 -8.25 11.28
C PRO A 70 0.85 -9.41 10.81
N LYS A 71 -0.37 -9.50 11.36
CA LYS A 71 -1.36 -10.50 10.93
C LYS A 71 -1.90 -10.15 9.55
N GLY A 72 -2.21 -11.19 8.76
CA GLY A 72 -2.81 -11.03 7.43
C GLY A 72 -1.87 -10.51 6.35
N VAL A 73 -0.57 -10.33 6.61
CA VAL A 73 0.39 -9.83 5.61
C VAL A 73 1.22 -10.96 5.04
N ARG A 74 1.35 -11.00 3.70
CA ARG A 74 2.22 -11.92 2.97
C ARG A 74 3.03 -11.16 1.92
N PHE A 75 4.22 -11.66 1.62
CA PHE A 75 5.08 -11.16 0.56
C PHE A 75 5.20 -12.24 -0.50
N ILE A 76 4.89 -11.88 -1.74
CA ILE A 76 4.92 -12.79 -2.89
C ILE A 76 6.08 -12.37 -3.77
N ASP A 77 6.84 -13.34 -4.26
CA ASP A 77 7.96 -13.10 -5.16
C ASP A 77 7.47 -12.47 -6.46
N THR A 78 8.33 -11.67 -7.10
CA THR A 78 7.99 -11.03 -8.37
C THR A 78 9.11 -11.16 -9.38
N GLU A 79 8.70 -11.26 -10.65
CA GLU A 79 9.58 -11.26 -11.80
C GLU A 79 9.23 -10.05 -12.68
N LEU A 80 10.05 -9.01 -12.61
CA LEU A 80 9.84 -7.77 -13.35
C LEU A 80 10.65 -7.78 -14.66
N THR A 81 9.93 -7.81 -15.79
CA THR A 81 10.55 -7.68 -17.11
C THR A 81 10.57 -6.22 -17.53
N THR A 82 11.77 -5.69 -17.79
CA THR A 82 11.94 -4.33 -18.30
C THR A 82 11.66 -4.26 -19.80
N PRO A 83 11.42 -3.07 -20.37
CA PRO A 83 11.21 -2.90 -21.82
C PRO A 83 12.39 -3.35 -22.69
N LYS A 84 13.58 -3.53 -22.12
CA LYS A 84 14.77 -4.05 -22.81
C LYS A 84 14.89 -5.58 -22.74
N GLY A 85 14.00 -6.24 -21.99
CA GLY A 85 14.03 -7.68 -21.75
C GLY A 85 14.86 -8.10 -20.54
N ASP A 86 15.41 -7.15 -19.76
CA ASP A 86 16.10 -7.48 -18.51
C ASP A 86 15.09 -7.95 -17.46
N LEU A 87 15.42 -9.02 -16.73
CA LEU A 87 14.63 -9.55 -15.61
C LEU A 87 15.17 -9.02 -14.28
N ILE A 88 14.28 -8.56 -13.41
CA ILE A 88 14.59 -8.06 -12.06
C ILE A 88 13.74 -8.85 -11.05
N GLU A 89 14.40 -9.46 -10.07
CA GLU A 89 13.77 -10.32 -9.05
C GLU A 89 13.88 -9.73 -7.63
N ASP A 90 14.28 -8.47 -7.51
CA ASP A 90 14.54 -7.78 -6.24
C ASP A 90 13.28 -7.28 -5.51
N TYR A 91 12.10 -7.46 -6.11
CA TYR A 91 10.84 -6.92 -5.61
C TYR A 91 9.90 -8.02 -5.10
N PHE A 92 9.07 -7.63 -4.13
CA PHE A 92 8.00 -8.43 -3.57
C PHE A 92 6.68 -7.68 -3.67
N CYS A 93 5.61 -8.40 -3.98
CA CYS A 93 4.25 -7.87 -3.85
C CYS A 93 3.75 -8.12 -2.43
N MET A 94 3.41 -7.05 -1.71
CA MET A 94 2.79 -7.15 -0.40
C MET A 94 1.27 -7.36 -0.56
N LEU A 95 0.80 -8.53 -0.13
CA LEU A 95 -0.62 -8.83 0.02
C LEU A 95 -1.04 -8.65 1.48
N VAL A 96 -2.22 -8.09 1.68
CA VAL A 96 -2.83 -7.86 2.99
C VAL A 96 -4.22 -8.46 2.94
N ASP A 97 -4.55 -9.29 3.92
CA ASP A 97 -5.81 -10.02 4.06
C ASP A 97 -6.36 -9.78 5.46
N ASN A 98 -6.71 -8.52 5.72
CA ASN A 98 -7.35 -8.07 6.94
C ASN A 98 -8.09 -6.76 6.66
N ASP A 99 -9.41 -6.84 6.48
CA ASP A 99 -10.28 -5.68 6.27
C ASP A 99 -10.81 -5.16 7.61
N ILE A 100 -10.72 -3.85 7.83
CA ILE A 100 -11.21 -3.20 9.06
C ILE A 100 -12.02 -1.96 8.69
N ALA A 101 -13.25 -1.86 9.19
CA ALA A 101 -14.02 -0.62 9.15
C ALA A 101 -13.41 0.41 10.11
N ILE A 102 -13.05 1.58 9.57
CA ILE A 102 -12.30 2.59 10.34
C ILE A 102 -12.97 3.95 10.42
N LEU A 103 -14.11 4.15 9.75
CA LEU A 103 -14.72 5.47 9.64
C LEU A 103 -15.61 5.79 10.86
N ASP A 104 -15.27 6.85 11.62
CA ASP A 104 -16.20 7.46 12.58
C ASP A 104 -17.29 8.18 11.78
N LYS A 105 -18.42 7.49 11.56
CA LYS A 105 -19.53 7.96 10.71
C LYS A 105 -20.21 9.22 11.24
N GLN A 106 -19.99 9.59 12.50
CA GLN A 106 -20.57 10.80 13.10
C GLN A 106 -19.69 12.03 12.88
N LYS A 107 -18.37 11.85 12.81
CA LYS A 107 -17.39 12.94 12.69
C LYS A 107 -16.79 13.09 11.30
N SER A 108 -16.92 12.07 10.48
CA SER A 108 -16.48 12.05 9.08
C SER A 108 -17.52 12.69 8.16
N GLU A 109 -17.05 13.23 7.05
CA GLU A 109 -17.91 13.71 5.96
C GLU A 109 -17.71 12.77 4.77
N PHE A 110 -18.77 12.09 4.38
CA PHE A 110 -18.74 11.12 3.31
C PHE A 110 -20.12 10.94 2.68
N THR A 111 -20.13 10.37 1.48
CA THR A 111 -21.33 9.80 0.85
C THR A 111 -21.09 8.32 0.60
N TYR A 112 -22.14 7.52 0.76
CA TYR A 112 -22.12 6.09 0.47
C TYR A 112 -23.20 5.78 -0.57
N LYS A 113 -22.77 5.45 -1.80
CA LYS A 113 -23.67 5.16 -2.92
C LYS A 113 -23.06 4.07 -3.80
N TYR A 114 -23.88 3.15 -4.29
CA TYR A 114 -23.43 2.04 -5.15
C TYR A 114 -22.28 1.23 -4.55
N LEU A 115 -22.32 1.01 -3.22
CA LEU A 115 -21.27 0.31 -2.46
C LEU A 115 -19.90 1.03 -2.43
N ILE A 116 -19.85 2.30 -2.81
CA ILE A 116 -18.63 3.11 -2.83
C ILE A 116 -18.73 4.22 -1.79
N TYR A 117 -17.67 4.38 -1.00
CA TYR A 117 -17.46 5.53 -0.13
C TYR A 117 -16.74 6.65 -0.90
N ASN A 118 -17.34 7.83 -0.92
CA ASN A 118 -16.68 9.06 -1.34
C ASN A 118 -16.50 9.92 -0.09
N ILE A 119 -15.26 10.06 0.36
CA ILE A 119 -14.91 10.61 1.68
C ILE A 119 -14.24 11.96 1.47
N SER A 120 -14.92 13.04 1.88
CA SER A 120 -14.36 14.40 1.86
C SER A 120 -13.58 14.72 3.14
N LYS A 121 -13.92 14.05 4.24
CA LYS A 121 -13.21 14.14 5.53
C LYS A 121 -13.26 12.80 6.23
N LEU A 122 -12.09 12.21 6.49
CA LEU A 122 -11.96 10.94 7.20
C LEU A 122 -11.56 11.22 8.65
N VAL A 123 -12.37 10.72 9.58
CA VAL A 123 -12.01 10.65 11.01
C VAL A 123 -12.01 9.19 11.42
N LEU A 124 -10.92 8.74 12.04
CA LEU A 124 -10.79 7.35 12.48
C LEU A 124 -11.68 7.07 13.69
N ASP A 125 -12.45 5.98 13.63
CA ASP A 125 -13.17 5.45 14.78
C ASP A 125 -12.19 4.79 15.75
N ARG A 126 -11.69 5.61 16.68
CA ARG A 126 -10.71 5.17 17.67
C ARG A 126 -11.29 4.15 18.65
N LYS A 127 -12.61 4.12 18.84
CA LYS A 127 -13.22 3.15 19.72
C LYS A 127 -13.12 1.76 19.09
N ILE A 128 -13.55 1.63 17.83
CA ILE A 128 -13.44 0.36 17.08
C ILE A 128 -11.99 -0.10 17.01
N LEU A 129 -11.06 0.79 16.64
CA LEU A 129 -9.64 0.44 16.55
C LEU A 129 -9.04 0.00 17.89
N SER A 130 -9.50 0.56 19.02
CA SER A 130 -9.02 0.18 20.35
C SER A 130 -9.51 -1.19 20.82
N GLU A 131 -10.60 -1.69 20.25
CA GLU A 131 -11.16 -3.01 20.54
C GLU A 131 -10.40 -4.12 19.79
N ILE A 132 -9.65 -3.77 18.74
CA ILE A 132 -8.84 -4.68 17.94
C ILE A 132 -7.40 -4.72 18.49
N PRO A 133 -6.83 -5.91 18.74
CA PRO A 133 -5.44 -6.06 19.17
C PRO A 133 -4.47 -5.36 18.22
N LEU A 134 -3.42 -4.73 18.75
CA LEU A 134 -2.48 -3.94 17.94
C LEU A 134 -1.86 -4.79 16.82
N GLU A 135 -1.46 -6.02 17.12
CA GLU A 135 -0.86 -6.97 16.19
C GLU A 135 -1.74 -7.32 14.98
N GLU A 136 -3.06 -7.20 15.12
CA GLU A 136 -4.03 -7.40 14.05
C GLU A 136 -4.17 -6.16 13.17
N ARG A 137 -3.93 -4.96 13.72
CA ARG A 137 -4.08 -3.67 13.02
C ARG A 137 -2.76 -2.97 12.71
N LEU A 138 -1.62 -3.68 12.75
CA LEU A 138 -0.32 -3.12 12.37
C LEU A 138 -0.29 -2.73 10.89
N ILE A 139 -0.83 -3.59 10.03
CA ILE A 139 -1.06 -3.33 8.61
C ILE A 139 -2.39 -3.96 8.22
N PHE A 140 -3.28 -3.20 7.60
CA PHE A 140 -4.62 -3.68 7.22
C PHE A 140 -5.18 -2.90 6.03
N ILE A 141 -6.32 -3.35 5.51
CA ILE A 141 -7.08 -2.68 4.44
C ILE A 141 -8.30 -2.01 5.08
N PRO A 142 -8.53 -0.71 4.86
CA PRO A 142 -9.75 -0.07 5.33
C PRO A 142 -10.91 -0.46 4.42
N GLU A 143 -12.03 -0.91 5.01
CA GLU A 143 -13.23 -1.31 4.24
C GLU A 143 -13.73 -0.18 3.32
N GLU A 144 -13.59 1.07 3.77
CA GLU A 144 -14.06 2.24 3.05
C GLU A 144 -13.15 2.63 1.88
N SER A 145 -11.95 2.03 1.78
CA SER A 145 -10.97 2.34 0.74
C SER A 145 -10.04 1.15 0.46
N PRO A 146 -10.54 0.08 -0.18
CA PRO A 146 -9.80 -1.19 -0.35
C PRO A 146 -8.49 -1.07 -1.15
N GLU A 147 -8.34 0.00 -1.92
CA GLU A 147 -7.11 0.30 -2.65
C GLU A 147 -5.96 0.68 -1.73
N LYS A 148 -6.23 1.29 -0.57
CA LYS A 148 -5.23 1.76 0.39
C LYS A 148 -4.87 0.65 1.38
N LYS A 149 -3.58 0.52 1.69
CA LYS A 149 -3.08 -0.34 2.76
C LYS A 149 -2.60 0.60 3.86
N LEU A 150 -3.15 0.46 5.05
CA LEU A 150 -2.85 1.32 6.19
C LEU A 150 -1.78 0.69 7.07
N PHE A 151 -0.81 1.49 7.47
CA PHE A 151 0.31 1.13 8.33
C PHE A 151 0.20 1.91 9.63
N HIS A 152 0.27 1.21 10.75
CA HIS A 152 0.40 1.84 12.06
C HIS A 152 1.67 2.69 12.13
N GLU A 153 1.63 3.79 12.89
CA GLU A 153 2.71 4.78 12.96
C GLU A 153 4.08 4.19 13.33
N THR A 154 4.12 3.13 14.14
CA THR A 154 5.36 2.44 14.50
C THR A 154 6.00 1.72 13.32
N VAL A 155 5.18 1.07 12.48
CA VAL A 155 5.64 0.37 11.27
C VAL A 155 6.08 1.38 10.24
N ALA A 156 5.26 2.41 10.00
CA ALA A 156 5.59 3.49 9.08
C ALA A 156 6.90 4.18 9.46
N LYS A 157 7.09 4.47 10.75
CA LYS A 157 8.34 5.05 11.26
C LYS A 157 9.54 4.12 11.03
N ALA A 158 9.44 2.84 11.38
CA ALA A 158 10.55 1.91 11.21
C ALA A 158 10.96 1.74 9.73
N ILE A 159 9.98 1.73 8.82
CA ILE A 159 10.24 1.73 7.38
C ILE A 159 10.97 3.02 6.97
N MET A 160 10.54 4.18 7.46
CA MET A 160 11.21 5.44 7.11
C MET A 160 12.61 5.58 7.71
N ASP A 161 12.89 4.96 8.87
CA ASP A 161 14.20 4.99 9.53
C ASP A 161 15.29 4.27 8.71
N VAL A 162 14.92 3.34 7.81
CA VAL A 162 15.86 2.74 6.84
C VAL A 162 16.05 3.57 5.56
N ASN A 163 15.50 4.80 5.51
CA ASN A 163 15.60 5.73 4.39
C ASN A 163 15.21 5.09 3.04
N PRO A 164 13.96 4.65 2.85
CA PRO A 164 13.51 4.03 1.61
C PRO A 164 13.36 5.09 0.50
N THR A 165 13.59 4.67 -0.73
CA THR A 165 13.43 5.49 -1.93
C THR A 165 12.07 5.25 -2.60
N GLY A 166 11.59 6.18 -3.45
CA GLY A 166 10.36 6.01 -4.22
C GLY A 166 9.04 6.25 -3.47
N MET A 167 9.06 6.33 -2.14
CA MET A 167 7.85 6.44 -1.32
C MET A 167 7.87 7.53 -0.26
N GLU A 168 6.67 7.89 0.17
CA GLU A 168 6.37 8.65 1.38
C GLU A 168 5.12 8.08 2.07
N PHE A 169 4.98 8.32 3.37
CA PHE A 169 3.78 7.99 4.13
C PHE A 169 2.88 9.21 4.29
N ILE A 170 1.59 9.03 4.01
CA ILE A 170 0.58 10.07 4.14
C ILE A 170 -0.42 9.66 5.21
N ASN A 171 -0.65 10.54 6.19
CA ASN A 171 -1.63 10.29 7.24
C ASN A 171 -3.03 10.20 6.62
N ILE A 172 -3.79 9.17 6.98
CA ILE A 172 -5.11 8.91 6.40
C ILE A 172 -6.14 10.00 6.73
N GLU A 173 -6.06 10.64 7.89
CA GLU A 173 -6.99 11.70 8.30
C GLU A 173 -6.68 13.05 7.61
N THR A 174 -5.46 13.25 7.07
CA THR A 174 -5.08 14.50 6.37
C THR A 174 -5.00 14.35 4.85
N GLY A 175 -4.63 13.17 4.34
CA GLY A 175 -4.49 12.91 2.91
C GLY A 175 -5.34 11.77 2.37
N GLY A 176 -6.20 11.16 3.20
CA GLY A 176 -7.09 10.06 2.80
C GLY A 176 -8.33 10.45 2.02
N VAL A 177 -8.43 11.71 1.61
CA VAL A 177 -9.60 12.24 0.91
C VAL A 177 -9.67 11.66 -0.50
N THR A 178 -10.74 10.94 -0.83
CA THR A 178 -10.99 10.37 -2.15
C THR A 178 -12.03 11.21 -2.89
N HIS A 179 -11.57 12.08 -3.79
CA HIS A 179 -12.46 12.77 -4.72
C HIS A 179 -12.62 11.91 -5.98
N PHE A 180 -13.79 11.32 -6.18
CA PHE A 180 -14.20 10.90 -7.50
C PHE A 180 -14.88 12.10 -8.18
N ILE A 181 -14.28 12.61 -9.25
CA ILE A 181 -14.92 13.58 -10.13
C ILE A 181 -16.01 12.78 -10.88
N ASN A 182 -17.27 13.19 -10.71
CA ASN A 182 -18.42 12.66 -11.46
C ASN A 182 -18.27 12.88 -12.96
#